data_AF-A0A286TW47-F1
#
_entry.id   AF-A0A286TW47-F1
#
_cell.length_a   1.000
_cell.length_b   1.000
_cell.length_c   1.000
_cell.angle_alpha   90.00
_cell.angle_beta   90.00
_cell.angle_gamma   90.00
#
_symmetry.space_group_name_H-M   'P 1'
#
loop_
_entity.id
_entity.type
_entity.pdbx_description
1 polymer ?
#
loop_
_entity_poly.entity_id
_entity_poly.type
_entity_poly.pdbx_seq_one_letter_code
_entity_poly.pdbx_strand_id
1 'polypeptide(L)'
;MKKRFPVKTGTKVATLTLDERSYTGAVRHHKYMEDPGHLKACSMRAGAVAIVSELVLGHGVRRSRHLNEAQTRLQLIFSAIACNVKRHIRYGQKYGYAMATNT
;
A
#
# COMPACT_ATOMS: atom_id res chain seq x y z
N MET A 1 -8.76 34.78 -7.12
CA MET A 1 -8.54 35.14 -5.70
C MET A 1 -7.90 33.94 -4.98
N LYS A 2 -6.79 34.11 -4.25
CA LYS A 2 -6.15 33.03 -3.48
C LYS A 2 -6.78 32.96 -2.09
N LYS A 3 -7.43 31.85 -1.74
CA LYS A 3 -8.12 31.66 -0.45
C LYS A 3 -7.22 30.85 0.48
N ARG A 4 -6.90 31.41 1.66
CA ARG A 4 -6.06 30.77 2.68
C ARG A 4 -6.92 30.04 3.69
N PHE A 5 -6.57 28.80 4.00
CA PHE A 5 -7.29 27.99 4.97
C PHE A 5 -6.34 27.48 6.04
N PRO A 6 -6.69 27.63 7.33
CA PRO A 6 -5.92 27.02 8.41
C PRO A 6 -6.13 25.50 8.38
N VAL A 7 -5.03 24.75 8.38
CA VAL A 7 -5.05 23.28 8.46
C VAL A 7 -4.36 22.88 9.75
N LYS A 8 -5.01 22.03 10.55
CA LYS A 8 -4.46 21.52 11.79
C LYS A 8 -3.53 20.35 11.47
N THR A 9 -2.24 20.48 11.74
CA THR A 9 -1.26 19.40 11.54
C THR A 9 -0.61 19.10 12.89
N GLY A 10 -1.21 18.19 13.66
CA GLY A 10 -0.83 17.99 15.06
C GLY A 10 -1.08 19.23 15.92
N THR A 11 -0.12 19.61 16.77
CA THR A 11 -0.14 20.82 17.62
C THR A 11 0.20 22.11 16.87
N LYS A 12 0.70 22.05 15.63
CA LYS A 12 1.02 23.24 14.82
C LYS A 12 -0.11 23.57 13.84
N VAL A 13 -0.44 24.85 13.73
CA VAL A 13 -1.36 25.37 12.70
C VAL A 13 -0.52 25.81 11.51
N ALA A 14 -0.69 25.13 10.36
CA ALA A 14 -0.08 25.51 9.10
C ALA A 14 -1.14 26.19 8.22
N THR A 15 -0.79 27.28 7.54
CA THR A 15 -1.71 27.96 6.60
C THR A 15 -1.47 27.44 5.19
N LEU A 16 -2.43 26.68 4.65
CA LEU A 16 -2.39 26.21 3.27
C LEU A 16 -3.06 27.26 2.36
N THR A 17 -2.37 27.66 1.30
CA THR A 17 -2.97 28.50 0.26
C THR A 17 -3.54 27.60 -0.82
N LEU A 18 -4.86 27.57 -0.96
CA LEU A 18 -5.51 26.81 -2.03
C LEU A 18 -5.66 27.72 -3.25
N ASP A 19 -5.10 27.27 -4.37
CA ASP A 19 -5.28 27.84 -5.70
C ASP A 19 -6.27 27.00 -6.52
N GLU A 20 -6.69 27.52 -7.68
CA GLU A 20 -7.58 26.78 -8.58
C GLU A 20 -7.00 25.45 -9.05
N ARG A 21 -5.66 25.33 -9.12
CA ARG A 21 -4.98 24.07 -9.44
C ARG A 21 -5.18 23.03 -8.32
N SER A 22 -5.09 23.44 -7.07
CA SER A 22 -5.35 22.58 -5.91
C SER A 22 -6.80 22.12 -5.88
N TYR A 23 -7.74 23.03 -6.19
CA TYR A 23 -9.16 22.70 -6.25
C TYR A 23 -9.49 21.74 -7.39
N THR A 24 -9.02 22.03 -8.61
CA THR A 24 -9.20 21.15 -9.77
C THR A 24 -8.53 19.78 -9.56
N GLY A 25 -7.38 19.73 -8.90
CA GLY A 25 -6.71 18.50 -8.49
C GLY A 25 -7.55 17.68 -7.50
N ALA A 26 -8.12 18.32 -6.48
CA ALA A 26 -8.99 17.66 -5.50
C ALA A 26 -10.27 17.11 -6.14
N VAL A 27 -10.91 17.86 -7.02
CA VAL A 27 -12.11 17.42 -7.77
C VAL A 27 -11.79 16.20 -8.64
N ARG A 28 -10.64 16.22 -9.34
CA ARG A 28 -10.19 15.04 -10.12
C ARG A 28 -9.93 13.85 -9.21
N HIS A 29 -9.26 14.06 -8.08
CA HIS A 29 -9.01 13.00 -7.10
C HIS A 29 -10.32 12.38 -6.59
N HIS A 30 -11.31 13.18 -6.24
CA HIS A 30 -12.64 12.69 -5.86
C HIS A 30 -13.27 11.85 -6.97
N LYS A 31 -13.27 12.36 -8.21
CA LYS A 31 -13.81 11.64 -9.37
C LYS A 31 -13.11 10.30 -9.62
N TYR A 32 -11.79 10.22 -9.41
CA TYR A 32 -11.04 8.97 -9.52
C TYR A 32 -11.34 7.99 -8.38
N MET A 33 -11.59 8.49 -7.17
CA MET A 33 -11.94 7.66 -6.03
C MET A 33 -13.40 7.19 -6.06
N GLU A 34 -14.25 7.81 -6.88
CA GLU A 34 -15.63 7.36 -7.13
C GLU A 34 -15.72 6.26 -8.19
N ASP A 35 -14.72 6.12 -9.07
CA ASP A 35 -14.69 5.06 -10.09
C ASP A 35 -14.23 3.71 -9.49
N PRO A 36 -15.10 2.68 -9.47
CA PRO A 36 -14.74 1.36 -8.95
C PRO A 36 -13.57 0.71 -9.72
N GLY A 37 -13.44 0.97 -11.02
CA GLY A 37 -12.34 0.46 -11.84
C GLY A 37 -11.00 1.02 -11.39
N HIS A 38 -10.95 2.35 -11.22
CA HIS A 38 -9.79 3.04 -10.67
C HIS A 38 -9.43 2.59 -9.25
N LEU A 39 -10.43 2.44 -8.37
CA LEU A 39 -10.22 1.95 -7.01
C LEU A 39 -9.61 0.54 -7.00
N LYS A 40 -10.12 -0.36 -7.84
CA LYS A 40 -9.55 -1.72 -7.98
C LYS A 40 -8.09 -1.66 -8.43
N ALA A 41 -7.77 -0.85 -9.43
CA ALA A 41 -6.39 -0.64 -9.88
C ALA A 41 -5.49 -0.02 -8.79
N CYS A 42 -6.01 0.90 -7.99
CA CYS A 42 -5.29 1.50 -6.87
C CYS A 42 -5.03 0.47 -5.76
N SER A 43 -6.02 -0.35 -5.43
CA SER A 43 -5.90 -1.46 -4.47
C SER A 43 -4.85 -2.47 -4.90
N MET A 44 -4.85 -2.89 -6.17
CA MET A 44 -3.84 -3.81 -6.71
C MET A 44 -2.42 -3.22 -6.61
N ARG A 45 -2.25 -1.94 -6.97
CA ARG A 45 -0.95 -1.24 -6.85
C ARG A 45 -0.49 -1.13 -5.40
N ALA A 46 -1.38 -0.74 -4.49
CA ALA A 46 -1.07 -0.68 -3.07
C ALA A 46 -0.66 -2.07 -2.53
N GLY A 47 -1.35 -3.13 -2.96
CA GLY A 47 -0.99 -4.52 -2.66
C GLY A 47 0.42 -4.87 -3.12
N ALA A 48 0.78 -4.55 -4.36
CA ALA A 48 2.12 -4.80 -4.92
C ALA A 48 3.21 -4.03 -4.16
N VAL A 49 2.99 -2.74 -3.86
CA VAL A 49 3.94 -1.91 -3.09
C VAL A 49 4.14 -2.48 -1.68
N ALA A 50 3.07 -2.94 -1.04
CA ALA A 50 3.14 -3.54 0.29
C ALA A 50 3.91 -4.88 0.27
N ILE A 51 3.81 -5.68 -0.79
CA ILE A 51 4.62 -6.91 -0.94
C ILE A 51 6.10 -6.54 -1.04
N VAL A 52 6.45 -5.62 -1.94
CA VAL A 52 7.86 -5.19 -2.12
C VAL A 52 8.43 -4.63 -0.83
N SER A 53 7.64 -3.82 -0.11
CA SER A 53 8.05 -3.25 1.18
C SER A 53 8.30 -4.33 2.24
N GLU A 54 7.42 -5.34 2.34
CA GLU A 54 7.59 -6.46 3.27
C GLU A 54 8.80 -7.33 2.90
N LEU A 55 9.02 -7.59 1.62
CA LEU A 55 10.20 -8.31 1.13
C LEU A 55 11.51 -7.60 1.45
N VAL A 56 11.57 -6.29 1.23
CA VAL A 56 12.79 -5.50 1.46
C VAL A 56 13.04 -5.29 2.95
N LEU A 57 12.03 -4.87 3.71
CA LEU A 57 12.18 -4.49 5.13
C LEU A 57 12.11 -5.70 6.07
N GLY A 58 11.20 -6.63 5.84
CA GLY A 58 10.95 -7.77 6.73
C GLY A 58 11.79 -9.01 6.40
N HIS A 59 12.14 -9.21 5.13
CA HIS A 59 12.81 -10.43 4.67
C HIS A 59 14.21 -10.20 4.08
N GLY A 60 14.71 -8.96 4.06
CA GLY A 60 16.10 -8.67 3.71
C GLY A 60 16.50 -9.09 2.30
N VAL A 61 15.56 -9.04 1.34
CA VAL A 61 15.71 -9.52 -0.04
C VAL A 61 16.91 -8.91 -0.80
N ARG A 62 17.39 -7.73 -0.39
CA ARG A 62 18.62 -7.12 -0.91
C ARG A 62 19.89 -7.96 -0.69
N ARG A 63 19.81 -9.02 0.13
CA ARG A 63 20.90 -9.95 0.45
C ARG A 63 20.61 -11.36 -0.07
N SER A 64 20.13 -11.49 -1.32
CA SER A 64 20.02 -12.82 -1.91
C SER A 64 21.40 -13.49 -1.89
N ARG A 65 21.43 -14.74 -1.41
CA ARG A 65 22.65 -15.54 -1.28
C ARG A 65 22.88 -16.42 -2.51
N HIS A 66 21.97 -16.40 -3.47
CA HIS A 66 22.08 -17.23 -4.68
C HIS A 66 22.99 -16.55 -5.70
N LEU A 67 23.86 -17.35 -6.32
CA LEU A 67 24.83 -16.89 -7.31
C LEU A 67 24.17 -16.66 -8.69
N ASN A 68 23.05 -17.35 -8.96
CA ASN A 68 22.39 -17.35 -10.26
C ASN A 68 21.09 -16.54 -10.25
N GLU A 69 20.85 -15.79 -11.34
CA GLU A 69 19.65 -14.95 -11.50
C GLU A 69 18.35 -15.77 -11.45
N ALA A 70 18.32 -16.93 -12.11
CA ALA A 70 17.15 -17.80 -12.12
C ALA A 70 16.73 -18.25 -10.70
N GLN A 71 17.70 -18.58 -9.85
CA GLN A 71 17.45 -18.97 -8.46
C GLN A 71 16.99 -17.79 -7.62
N THR A 72 17.59 -16.61 -7.82
CA THR A 72 17.18 -15.37 -7.16
C THR A 72 15.74 -15.01 -7.53
N ARG A 73 15.37 -15.14 -8.81
CA ARG A 73 14.00 -14.91 -9.28
C ARG A 73 13.02 -15.88 -8.67
N LEU A 74 13.37 -17.16 -8.57
CA LEU A 74 12.53 -18.17 -7.92
C LEU A 74 12.34 -17.86 -6.42
N GLN A 75 13.41 -17.48 -5.73
CA GLN A 75 13.37 -17.05 -4.32
C GLN A 75 12.41 -15.87 -4.14
N LEU A 76 12.47 -14.87 -5.02
CA LEU A 76 11.59 -13.70 -4.98
C LEU A 76 10.12 -14.08 -5.17
N ILE A 77 9.82 -14.96 -6.14
CA ILE A 77 8.45 -15.41 -6.42
C ILE A 77 7.87 -16.14 -5.20
N PHE A 78 8.58 -17.12 -4.66
CA PHE A 78 8.11 -17.85 -3.48
C PHE A 78 7.98 -16.95 -2.25
N SER A 79 8.91 -16.00 -2.07
CA SER A 79 8.83 -15.04 -0.97
C SER A 79 7.60 -14.14 -1.10
N ALA A 80 7.27 -13.67 -2.31
CA ALA A 80 6.08 -12.86 -2.57
C ALA A 80 4.79 -13.65 -2.30
N ILE A 81 4.73 -14.92 -2.72
CA ILE A 81 3.60 -15.81 -2.43
C ILE A 81 3.45 -16.00 -0.92
N ALA A 82 4.54 -16.30 -0.21
CA ALA A 82 4.53 -16.46 1.24
C ALA A 82 4.04 -15.21 1.98
N CYS A 83 4.47 -14.01 1.55
CA CYS A 83 3.99 -12.74 2.10
C CYS A 83 2.47 -12.58 1.91
N ASN A 84 1.95 -12.92 0.73
CA ASN A 84 0.51 -12.85 0.46
C ASN A 84 -0.29 -13.87 1.28
N VAL A 85 0.17 -15.12 1.39
CA VAL A 85 -0.47 -16.15 2.22
C VAL A 85 -0.50 -15.72 3.68
N LYS A 86 0.64 -15.25 4.22
CA LYS A 86 0.74 -14.71 5.58
C LYS A 86 -0.24 -13.56 5.81
N ARG A 87 -0.36 -12.63 4.85
CA ARG A 87 -1.31 -11.50 4.93
C ARG A 87 -2.75 -11.99 4.91
N HIS A 88 -3.08 -12.97 4.09
CA HIS A 88 -4.41 -13.56 4.02
C HIS A 88 -4.79 -14.24 5.35
N ILE A 89 -3.89 -15.06 5.92
CA ILE A 89 -4.11 -15.71 7.23
C ILE A 89 -4.34 -14.66 8.31
N ARG A 90 -3.48 -13.64 8.40
CA ARG A 90 -3.64 -12.54 9.38
C ARG A 90 -4.95 -11.79 9.22
N TYR A 91 -5.37 -11.55 7.98
CA TYR A 91 -6.66 -10.91 7.72
C TYR A 91 -7.81 -11.83 8.16
N GLY A 92 -7.76 -13.12 7.83
CA GLY A 92 -8.76 -14.09 8.27
C GLY A 92 -8.85 -14.22 9.80
N GLN A 93 -7.72 -14.15 10.50
CA GLN A 93 -7.67 -14.11 11.97
C GLN A 93 -8.27 -12.82 12.52
N LYS A 94 -7.96 -11.66 11.92
CA LYS A 94 -8.46 -10.35 12.37
C LYS A 94 -9.98 -10.20 12.19
N TYR A 95 -10.54 -10.75 11.11
CA TYR A 95 -11.96 -10.61 10.77
C TYR A 95 -12.77 -11.90 11.05
N GLY A 96 -12.20 -12.88 11.74
CA GLY A 96 -12.91 -14.00 12.35
C GLY A 96 -13.38 -15.12 11.42
N TYR A 97 -12.92 -15.20 10.16
CA TYR A 97 -13.30 -16.27 9.24
C TYR A 97 -12.20 -17.32 9.01
N ALA A 98 -10.97 -17.06 9.42
CA ALA A 98 -9.93 -18.08 9.53
C ALA A 98 -9.73 -18.38 11.03
N MET A 99 -10.59 -19.23 11.57
CA MET A 99 -10.31 -19.83 12.87
C MET A 99 -9.06 -20.67 12.70
N ALA A 100 -7.99 -20.32 13.41
CA ALA A 100 -6.93 -21.27 13.67
C ALA A 100 -7.61 -22.44 14.41
N THR A 101 -7.80 -23.56 13.71
CA THR A 101 -8.15 -24.82 14.34
C THR A 101 -6.94 -25.19 15.19
N ASN A 102 -6.95 -24.76 16.45
CA ASN A 102 -6.10 -25.31 17.48
C ASN A 102 -6.58 -26.74 17.70
N THR A 103 -5.95 -27.69 17.03
CA THR A 103 -6.03 -29.13 17.29
C THR A 103 -4.62 -29.67 17.36
#